data_AF-A0A015ULT0-F1
#
_entry.id   AF-A0A015ULT0-F1
#
_cell.length_a   1.000
_cell.length_b   1.000
_cell.length_c   1.000
_cell.angle_alpha   90.00
_cell.angle_beta   90.00
_cell.angle_gamma   90.00
#
_symmetry.space_group_name_H-M   'P 1'
#
loop_
_entity.id
_entity.type
_entity.pdbx_description
1 polymer ?
#
loop_
_entity_poly.entity_id
_entity_poly.type
_entity_poly.pdbx_seq_one_letter_code
_entity_poly.pdbx_strand_id
1 'polypeptide(L)'
;MATIYDGINYFPVGVNFMEENAMEVIEAKYGIKGSAIVLKLLCKIYKEGYFIRWDEEQCLIFANKAGREVQAAEVQGIIEILFIKGILDKNSYLENGILTSENIQKVWMEATKRRKRELSELPYLMVKTEKENDKPEKESGKPDNASTQQEVEQPKPLKEGKAAVGTGDVAVSPGNVVHDVAVDAKNACNSGQSKVKKSRAKENKELPPSAPPEGKEEERKEDSVSLPIPGYAFNTMTHNYPGLTDTLQRLGINEVGEVNAILRLSDYGRKGTTVWRLIANTCWSDIGAKGRYLIAALNRAKRK
;
A
#
# COMPACT_ATOMS: atom_id res chain seq x y z
N MET A 1 -26.41 18.40 -2.25
CA MET A 1 -26.21 17.23 -3.14
C MET A 1 -24.73 16.97 -3.26
N ALA A 2 -24.25 15.79 -2.88
CA ALA A 2 -22.87 15.39 -3.13
C ALA A 2 -22.77 15.03 -4.62
N THR A 3 -22.10 15.87 -5.42
CA THR A 3 -21.69 15.49 -6.77
C THR A 3 -20.54 14.50 -6.64
N ILE A 4 -20.88 13.21 -6.63
CA ILE A 4 -19.89 12.13 -6.59
C ILE A 4 -19.38 11.98 -8.03
N TYR A 5 -18.15 12.40 -8.31
CA TYR A 5 -17.52 12.32 -9.64
C TYR A 5 -17.04 10.90 -9.96
N ASP A 6 -17.68 9.90 -9.37
CA ASP A 6 -17.39 8.49 -9.49
C ASP A 6 -15.90 8.21 -9.18
N GLY A 7 -15.62 8.02 -7.90
CA GLY A 7 -14.27 7.83 -7.37
C GLY A 7 -13.55 6.57 -7.86
N ILE A 8 -12.45 6.25 -7.20
CA ILE A 8 -11.63 5.07 -7.46
C ILE A 8 -11.59 4.18 -6.22
N ASN A 9 -11.61 2.87 -6.44
CA ASN A 9 -11.62 1.88 -5.35
C ASN A 9 -10.23 1.70 -4.72
N TYR A 10 -9.19 2.13 -5.41
CA TYR A 10 -7.80 2.11 -4.97
C TYR A 10 -7.07 3.28 -5.61
N PHE A 11 -6.01 3.76 -4.96
CA PHE A 11 -5.10 4.75 -5.51
C PHE A 11 -3.66 4.32 -5.22
N PRO A 12 -2.70 4.65 -6.11
CA PRO A 12 -1.30 4.38 -5.85
C PRO A 12 -0.79 5.30 -4.73
N VAL A 13 0.03 4.74 -3.85
CA VAL A 13 0.80 5.47 -2.83
C VAL A 13 2.26 5.12 -3.03
N GLY A 14 3.14 6.12 -2.97
CA GLY A 14 4.58 5.90 -3.06
C GLY A 14 5.06 4.97 -1.96
N VAL A 15 5.99 4.08 -2.27
CA VAL A 15 6.56 3.17 -1.25
C VAL A 15 7.25 3.92 -0.12
N ASN A 16 7.77 5.12 -0.41
CA ASN A 16 8.45 5.99 0.55
C ASN A 16 7.50 6.99 1.24
N PHE A 17 6.18 6.85 1.05
CA PHE A 17 5.20 7.85 1.50
C PHE A 17 5.31 8.12 3.01
N MET A 18 5.57 7.10 3.81
CA MET A 18 5.69 7.24 5.26
C MET A 18 7.01 7.91 5.68
N GLU A 19 8.08 7.78 4.88
CA GLU A 19 9.38 8.42 5.10
C GLU A 19 9.50 9.82 4.47
N GLU A 20 8.45 10.31 3.80
CA GLU A 20 8.47 11.68 3.29
C GLU A 20 8.47 12.69 4.46
N ASN A 21 9.28 13.75 4.35
CA ASN A 21 9.39 14.83 5.34
C ASN A 21 8.03 15.41 5.79
N ALA A 22 7.00 15.36 4.93
CA ALA A 22 5.66 15.75 5.32
C ALA A 22 5.05 14.79 6.36
N MET A 23 5.15 13.48 6.14
CA MET A 23 4.67 12.46 7.09
C MET A 23 5.52 12.45 8.35
N GLU A 24 6.85 12.60 8.25
CA GLU A 24 7.72 12.70 9.44
C GLU A 24 7.33 13.87 10.36
N VAL A 25 7.03 15.05 9.79
CA VAL A 25 6.58 16.21 10.58
C VAL A 25 5.20 15.98 11.19
N ILE A 26 4.30 15.31 10.46
CA ILE A 26 2.97 14.98 10.96
C ILE A 26 3.07 13.95 12.10
N GLU A 27 3.89 12.92 11.94
CA GLU A 27 4.13 11.90 12.95
C GLU A 27 4.82 12.47 14.20
N ALA A 28 5.78 13.39 14.04
CA ALA A 28 6.41 14.06 15.16
C ALA A 28 5.42 14.89 16.00
N LYS A 29 4.40 15.48 15.37
CA LYS A 29 3.40 16.33 16.05
C LYS A 29 2.21 15.57 16.59
N TYR A 30 1.71 14.59 15.84
CA TYR A 30 0.44 13.92 16.11
C TYR A 30 0.62 12.43 16.41
N GLY A 31 1.84 11.90 16.34
CA GLY A 31 2.13 10.48 16.43
C GLY A 31 1.72 9.72 15.17
N ILE A 32 1.87 8.39 15.19
CA ILE A 32 1.52 7.49 14.07
C ILE A 32 0.06 7.64 13.59
N LYS A 33 -0.84 8.10 14.48
CA LYS A 33 -2.23 8.40 14.13
C LYS A 33 -2.33 9.54 13.11
N GLY A 34 -1.39 10.48 13.09
CA GLY A 34 -1.35 11.56 12.10
C GLY A 34 -1.18 11.01 10.69
N SER A 35 -0.22 10.11 10.48
CA SER A 35 0.00 9.42 9.21
C SER A 35 -1.24 8.62 8.76
N ALA A 36 -1.90 7.95 9.71
CA ALA A 36 -3.16 7.24 9.45
C ALA A 36 -4.31 8.19 9.04
N ILE A 37 -4.40 9.37 9.66
CA ILE A 37 -5.39 10.41 9.33
C ILE A 37 -5.17 10.92 7.90
N VAL A 38 -3.92 11.19 7.50
CA VAL A 38 -3.61 11.61 6.12
C VAL A 38 -4.04 10.54 5.13
N LEU A 39 -3.72 9.27 5.39
CA LEU A 39 -4.12 8.18 4.50
C LEU A 39 -5.65 8.08 4.39
N LYS A 40 -6.38 8.21 5.51
CA LYS A 40 -7.85 8.25 5.51
C LYS A 40 -8.41 9.44 4.73
N LEU A 41 -7.75 10.60 4.79
CA LEU A 41 -8.15 11.80 4.06
C LEU A 41 -7.99 11.59 2.54
N LEU A 42 -6.85 11.05 2.11
CA LEU A 42 -6.62 10.67 0.71
C LEU A 42 -7.65 9.64 0.23
N CYS A 43 -7.95 8.62 1.05
CA CYS A 43 -9.03 7.66 0.75
C CYS A 43 -10.38 8.37 0.52
N LYS A 44 -10.74 9.35 1.36
CA LYS A 44 -12.00 10.10 1.21
C LYS A 44 -12.00 10.90 -0.10
N ILE A 45 -10.89 11.58 -0.41
CA ILE A 45 -10.74 12.33 -1.66
C ILE A 45 -10.95 11.43 -2.87
N TYR A 46 -10.19 10.35 -2.95
CA TYR A 46 -10.24 9.44 -4.10
C TYR A 46 -11.55 8.65 -4.20
N LYS A 47 -12.24 8.40 -3.08
CA LYS A 47 -13.56 7.78 -3.08
C LYS A 47 -14.64 8.69 -3.67
N GLU A 48 -14.49 10.00 -3.55
CA GLU A 48 -15.45 10.98 -4.06
C GLU A 48 -15.07 11.55 -5.44
N GLY A 49 -13.81 11.39 -5.85
CA GLY A 49 -13.30 11.80 -7.15
C GLY A 49 -11.84 12.21 -7.08
N TYR A 50 -11.58 13.46 -7.45
CA TYR A 50 -10.27 14.11 -7.42
C TYR A 50 -10.21 15.30 -6.46
N PHE A 51 -11.32 15.60 -5.77
CA PHE A 51 -11.42 16.63 -4.74
C PHE A 51 -12.58 16.29 -3.81
N ILE A 52 -12.62 16.94 -2.66
CA ILE A 52 -13.79 16.95 -1.76
C ILE A 52 -14.08 18.37 -1.31
N ARG A 53 -15.34 18.69 -1.07
CA ARG A 53 -15.71 19.89 -0.32
C ARG A 53 -15.30 19.71 1.13
N TRP A 54 -14.83 20.79 1.72
CA TRP A 54 -14.30 20.79 3.07
C TRP A 54 -14.65 22.07 3.79
N ASP A 55 -15.35 21.91 4.90
CA ASP A 55 -15.73 22.94 5.84
C ASP A 55 -15.54 22.40 7.27
N GLU A 56 -15.85 23.23 8.27
CA GLU A 56 -15.72 22.87 9.68
C GLU A 56 -16.59 21.67 10.06
N GLU A 57 -17.79 21.54 9.49
CA GLU A 57 -18.68 20.41 9.71
C GLU A 57 -18.11 19.11 9.14
N GLN A 58 -17.57 19.14 7.93
CA GLN A 58 -16.89 17.99 7.31
C GLN A 58 -15.66 17.59 8.11
N CYS A 59 -14.90 18.56 8.64
CA CYS A 59 -13.75 18.28 9.50
C CYS A 59 -14.17 17.53 10.77
N LEU A 60 -15.24 17.99 11.44
CA LEU A 60 -15.79 17.34 12.63
C LEU A 60 -16.30 15.92 12.34
N ILE A 61 -17.08 15.76 11.26
CA ILE A 61 -17.61 14.44 10.84
C ILE A 61 -16.46 13.50 10.48
N PHE A 62 -15.43 14.00 9.79
CA PHE A 62 -14.28 13.22 9.41
C PHE A 62 -13.47 12.78 10.63
N ALA A 63 -13.22 13.67 11.60
CA ALA A 63 -12.53 13.34 12.84
C ALA A 63 -13.21 12.18 13.57
N ASN A 64 -14.53 12.25 13.76
CA ASN A 64 -15.30 11.17 14.38
C ASN A 64 -15.23 9.84 13.59
N LYS A 65 -15.15 9.89 12.25
CA LYS A 65 -14.95 8.70 11.41
C LYS A 65 -13.50 8.19 11.40
N ALA A 66 -12.54 9.07 11.69
CA ALA A 66 -11.12 8.72 11.75
C ALA A 66 -10.79 7.94 13.03
N GLY A 67 -11.49 8.20 14.14
CA GLY A 67 -11.37 7.47 15.41
C GLY A 67 -12.00 8.27 16.54
N ARG A 68 -12.39 7.63 17.66
CA ARG A 68 -12.99 8.37 18.80
C ARG A 68 -11.99 9.30 19.48
N GLU A 69 -10.71 8.97 19.38
CA GLU A 69 -9.57 9.70 19.92
C GLU A 69 -9.08 10.86 19.03
N VAL A 70 -9.63 11.00 17.81
CA VAL A 70 -9.22 12.02 16.85
C VAL A 70 -10.06 13.27 17.03
N GLN A 71 -9.42 14.39 17.33
CA GLN A 71 -10.10 15.67 17.48
C GLN A 71 -10.12 16.45 16.17
N ALA A 72 -11.17 17.24 15.93
CA ALA A 72 -11.26 18.10 14.74
C ALA A 72 -10.07 19.07 14.63
N ALA A 73 -9.59 19.60 15.76
CA ALA A 73 -8.41 20.47 15.81
C ALA A 73 -7.13 19.75 15.33
N GLU A 74 -6.98 18.45 15.61
CA GLU A 74 -5.85 17.66 15.12
C GLU A 74 -5.94 17.45 13.61
N VAL A 75 -7.13 17.14 13.09
CA VAL A 75 -7.37 17.02 11.64
C VAL A 75 -7.06 18.34 10.94
N GLN A 76 -7.53 19.47 11.48
CA GLN A 76 -7.25 20.79 10.91
C GLN A 76 -5.74 21.08 10.93
N GLY A 77 -5.05 20.81 12.03
CA GLY A 77 -3.61 21.00 12.12
C GLY A 77 -2.81 20.13 11.13
N ILE A 78 -3.27 18.91 10.86
CA ILE A 78 -2.71 18.04 9.82
C ILE A 78 -2.93 18.66 8.43
N ILE A 79 -4.14 19.13 8.12
CA ILE A 79 -4.46 19.78 6.85
C ILE A 79 -3.58 21.01 6.61
N GLU A 80 -3.34 21.84 7.63
CA GLU A 80 -2.42 22.97 7.52
C GLU A 80 -1.00 22.54 7.17
N ILE A 81 -0.51 21.43 7.72
CA ILE A 81 0.80 20.87 7.34
C ILE A 81 0.78 20.37 5.90
N LEU A 82 -0.29 19.72 5.46
CA LEU A 82 -0.43 19.27 4.08
C LEU A 82 -0.44 20.44 3.09
N PHE A 83 -1.01 21.59 3.46
CA PHE A 83 -0.88 22.83 2.68
C PHE A 83 0.57 23.34 2.65
N ILE A 84 1.22 23.45 3.80
CA ILE A 84 2.61 23.94 3.90
C ILE A 84 3.58 23.06 3.10
N LYS A 85 3.35 21.74 3.12
CA LYS A 85 4.18 20.75 2.40
C LYS A 85 3.80 20.57 0.94
N GLY A 86 2.76 21.26 0.45
CA GLY A 86 2.32 21.21 -0.94
C GLY A 86 1.65 19.89 -1.36
N ILE A 87 1.21 19.08 -0.39
CA ILE A 87 0.44 17.85 -0.68
C ILE A 87 -1.00 18.21 -1.05
N LEU A 88 -1.55 19.23 -0.39
CA LEU A 88 -2.82 19.86 -0.72
C LEU A 88 -2.55 21.29 -1.21
N ASP A 89 -3.38 21.74 -2.16
CA ASP A 89 -3.34 23.11 -2.65
C ASP A 89 -4.17 24.02 -1.76
N LYS A 90 -3.50 25.01 -1.16
CA LYS A 90 -4.14 25.95 -0.24
C LYS A 90 -5.10 26.91 -0.95
N ASN A 91 -4.80 27.31 -2.18
CA ASN A 91 -5.62 28.27 -2.92
C ASN A 91 -6.99 27.67 -3.26
N SER A 92 -7.02 26.40 -3.68
CA SER A 92 -8.25 25.65 -3.91
C SER A 92 -9.15 25.61 -2.68
N TYR A 93 -8.57 25.48 -1.48
CA TYR A 93 -9.33 25.54 -0.24
C TYR A 93 -9.89 26.93 0.04
N LEU A 94 -9.06 27.97 -0.10
CA LEU A 94 -9.48 29.35 0.19
C LEU A 94 -10.53 29.88 -0.79
N GLU A 95 -10.39 29.58 -2.09
CA GLU A 95 -11.26 30.09 -3.14
C GLU A 95 -12.55 29.28 -3.27
N ASN A 96 -12.46 27.95 -3.13
CA ASN A 96 -13.55 27.03 -3.49
C ASN A 96 -14.03 26.15 -2.32
N GLY A 97 -13.36 26.19 -1.16
CA GLY A 97 -13.70 25.34 -0.02
C GLY A 97 -13.49 23.86 -0.32
N ILE A 98 -12.45 23.51 -1.09
CA ILE A 98 -12.16 22.12 -1.48
C ILE A 98 -10.74 21.69 -1.09
N LEU A 99 -10.57 20.39 -0.82
CA LEU A 99 -9.26 19.76 -0.70
C LEU A 99 -8.94 18.98 -1.97
N THR A 100 -7.86 19.40 -2.63
CA THR A 100 -7.31 18.81 -3.85
C THR A 100 -5.84 19.25 -4.00
N SER A 101 -5.14 18.70 -4.97
CA SER A 101 -3.88 19.24 -5.50
C SER A 101 -3.69 18.78 -6.95
N GLU A 102 -2.75 19.40 -7.67
CA GLU A 102 -2.41 18.99 -9.03
C GLU A 102 -2.03 17.50 -9.09
N ASN A 103 -1.27 17.01 -8.11
CA ASN A 103 -0.87 15.61 -8.04
C ASN A 103 -2.07 14.67 -7.80
N ILE A 104 -2.97 15.04 -6.88
CA ILE A 104 -4.21 14.27 -6.64
C ILE A 104 -5.04 14.17 -7.92
N GLN A 105 -5.19 15.28 -8.64
CA GLN A 105 -5.92 15.31 -9.90
C GLN A 105 -5.26 14.42 -10.95
N LYS A 106 -3.94 14.52 -11.15
CA LYS A 106 -3.20 13.66 -12.09
C LYS A 106 -3.38 12.17 -11.80
N VAL A 107 -3.27 11.76 -10.53
CA VAL A 107 -3.45 10.37 -10.12
C VAL A 107 -4.86 9.87 -10.43
N TRP A 108 -5.88 10.67 -10.11
CA TRP A 108 -7.27 10.30 -10.41
C TRP A 108 -7.54 10.26 -11.92
N MET A 109 -7.03 11.22 -12.68
CA MET A 109 -7.14 11.27 -14.14
C MET A 109 -6.53 10.02 -14.78
N GLU A 110 -5.35 9.62 -14.34
CA GLU A 110 -4.67 8.42 -14.82
C GLU A 110 -5.45 7.14 -14.46
N ALA A 111 -5.98 7.07 -13.24
CA ALA A 111 -6.79 5.93 -12.79
C ALA A 111 -8.14 5.82 -13.52
N THR A 112 -8.70 6.95 -13.98
CA THR A 112 -10.00 7.02 -14.65
C THR A 112 -9.91 7.16 -16.17
N LYS A 113 -8.72 7.17 -16.77
CA LYS A 113 -8.49 7.41 -18.21
C LYS A 113 -9.33 6.55 -19.15
N ARG A 114 -9.71 5.33 -18.74
CA ARG A 114 -10.51 4.39 -19.55
C ARG A 114 -12.01 4.69 -19.52
N ARG A 115 -12.48 5.59 -18.65
CA ARG A 115 -13.90 5.89 -18.43
C ARG A 115 -14.51 6.84 -19.48
N LYS A 116 -13.72 7.27 -20.49
CA LYS A 116 -14.16 8.13 -21.62
C LYS A 116 -14.97 9.35 -21.16
N ARG A 117 -14.34 10.26 -20.39
CA ARG A 117 -14.93 11.52 -19.91
C ARG A 117 -14.36 12.72 -20.66
N GLU A 118 -15.20 13.72 -20.86
CA GLU A 118 -14.80 15.04 -21.34
C GLU A 118 -14.14 15.83 -20.19
N LEU A 119 -12.92 16.34 -20.41
CA LEU A 119 -12.20 17.11 -19.39
C LEU A 119 -12.85 18.47 -19.11
N SER A 120 -13.49 19.04 -20.12
CA SER A 120 -14.18 20.33 -20.05
C SER A 120 -15.36 20.35 -19.08
N GLU A 121 -15.91 19.18 -18.73
CA GLU A 121 -17.03 19.05 -17.80
C GLU A 121 -16.59 18.94 -16.33
N LEU A 122 -15.28 18.78 -16.08
CA LEU A 122 -14.75 18.57 -14.74
C LEU A 122 -14.44 19.92 -14.06
N PRO A 123 -15.13 20.28 -12.97
CA PRO A 123 -14.87 21.53 -12.26
C PRO A 123 -13.53 21.49 -11.51
N TYR A 124 -12.98 22.67 -11.21
CA TYR A 124 -11.79 22.83 -10.34
C TYR A 124 -10.51 22.14 -10.85
N LEU A 125 -10.43 21.81 -12.14
CA LEU A 125 -9.21 21.28 -12.74
C LEU A 125 -8.11 22.35 -12.72
N MET A 126 -6.97 21.98 -12.15
CA MET A 126 -5.77 22.83 -12.07
C MET A 126 -4.85 22.60 -13.27
N VAL A 127 -4.91 21.42 -13.87
CA VAL A 127 -4.13 21.08 -15.06
C VAL A 127 -4.82 21.69 -16.27
N LYS A 128 -4.29 22.81 -16.75
CA LYS A 128 -4.64 23.34 -18.07
C LYS A 128 -4.12 22.35 -19.10
N THR A 129 -5.01 21.69 -19.84
CA THR A 129 -4.58 20.94 -21.02
C THR A 129 -3.92 21.95 -21.96
N GLU A 130 -2.65 21.76 -22.28
CA GLU A 130 -1.96 22.48 -23.37
C GLU A 130 -2.51 22.04 -24.74
N LYS A 131 -3.83 22.11 -24.90
CA LYS A 131 -4.55 21.90 -26.15
C LYS A 131 -5.49 23.08 -26.39
N GLU A 132 -4.94 24.28 -26.26
CA GLU A 132 -5.59 25.50 -26.73
C GLU A 132 -4.52 26.56 -27.03
N ASN A 133 -3.57 26.23 -27.91
CA ASN A 133 -2.73 27.23 -28.59
C ASN A 133 -2.16 26.78 -29.95
N ASP A 134 -2.71 25.73 -30.56
CA ASP A 134 -2.52 25.48 -32.00
C ASP A 134 -3.87 25.51 -32.69
N LYS A 135 -4.39 26.73 -32.83
CA LYS A 135 -5.39 27.04 -33.85
C LYS A 135 -4.68 27.83 -34.94
N PRO A 136 -4.28 27.22 -36.07
CA PRO A 136 -3.99 28.00 -37.24
C PRO A 136 -5.32 28.50 -37.79
N GLU A 137 -5.57 29.80 -37.66
CA GLU A 137 -6.47 30.50 -38.57
C GLU A 137 -5.92 30.33 -39.97
N LYS A 138 -6.61 29.56 -40.83
CA LYS A 138 -6.63 29.85 -42.26
C LYS A 138 -8.01 29.62 -42.84
N GLU A 139 -8.58 30.74 -43.23
CA GLU A 139 -9.67 30.86 -44.18
C GLU A 139 -9.35 30.13 -45.50
N SER A 140 -10.45 29.78 -46.15
CA SER A 140 -10.64 29.18 -47.47
C SER A 140 -9.68 29.60 -48.59
N GLY A 141 -9.28 28.61 -49.40
CA GLY A 141 -8.87 28.80 -50.79
C GLY A 141 -7.96 27.69 -51.34
N LYS A 142 -8.48 26.85 -52.24
CA LYS A 142 -7.74 26.00 -53.20
C LYS A 142 -8.29 26.35 -54.61
N PRO A 143 -7.64 26.07 -55.76
CA PRO A 143 -6.30 25.52 -56.07
C PRO A 143 -5.46 26.47 -56.98
N ASP A 144 -4.17 26.23 -57.21
CA ASP A 144 -3.64 25.57 -58.42
C ASP A 144 -2.11 25.33 -58.24
N ASN A 145 -1.62 24.10 -58.40
CA ASN A 145 -0.91 23.53 -59.57
C ASN A 145 0.58 23.95 -59.74
N ALA A 146 1.41 22.92 -59.98
CA ALA A 146 2.79 22.86 -60.47
C ALA A 146 3.85 22.58 -59.37
N SER A 147 4.40 21.35 -59.31
CA SER A 147 5.66 20.91 -59.98
C SER A 147 6.89 21.32 -59.14
N THR A 148 7.92 20.55 -58.77
CA THR A 148 8.44 19.21 -59.09
C THR A 148 9.74 19.02 -58.28
N GLN A 149 10.03 17.81 -57.78
CA GLN A 149 11.36 17.20 -57.45
C GLN A 149 12.28 17.92 -56.43
N GLN A 150 13.24 17.33 -55.72
CA GLN A 150 13.77 15.99 -55.40
C GLN A 150 14.64 16.22 -54.13
N GLU A 151 14.68 15.30 -53.15
CA GLU A 151 15.86 14.45 -52.88
C GLU A 151 17.16 15.25 -52.61
N VAL A 152 17.82 15.15 -51.46
CA VAL A 152 18.91 14.18 -51.24
C VAL A 152 19.53 14.36 -49.83
N GLU A 153 19.91 13.21 -49.24
CA GLU A 153 20.94 12.90 -48.23
C GLU A 153 20.90 13.34 -46.74
N GLN A 154 20.74 12.31 -45.91
CA GLN A 154 21.46 12.02 -44.65
C GLN A 154 22.98 11.79 -44.94
N PRO A 155 23.96 11.89 -43.99
CA PRO A 155 23.90 11.24 -42.66
C PRO A 155 24.68 11.89 -41.48
N LYS A 156 24.52 11.21 -40.32
CA LYS A 156 25.16 11.36 -39.00
C LYS A 156 26.68 10.99 -39.02
N PRO A 157 27.37 10.85 -37.86
CA PRO A 157 27.88 11.87 -36.94
C PRO A 157 29.39 11.62 -36.60
N LEU A 158 29.87 12.24 -35.51
CA LEU A 158 30.95 11.76 -34.61
C LEU A 158 32.39 12.23 -34.90
N LYS A 159 32.98 13.06 -34.02
CA LYS A 159 33.93 12.65 -32.96
C LYS A 159 34.76 13.81 -32.40
N GLU A 160 35.14 13.56 -31.15
CA GLU A 160 36.01 14.26 -30.20
C GLU A 160 37.32 14.86 -30.74
N GLY A 161 37.81 15.89 -30.03
CA GLY A 161 39.20 16.35 -30.12
C GLY A 161 39.54 17.51 -29.18
N LYS A 162 40.28 17.20 -28.10
CA LYS A 162 41.15 18.07 -27.25
C LYS A 162 42.08 18.97 -28.12
N ALA A 163 42.68 20.10 -27.71
CA ALA A 163 42.90 20.79 -26.43
C ALA A 163 43.52 22.21 -26.66
N ALA A 164 43.47 23.04 -25.60
CA ALA A 164 44.42 24.12 -25.17
C ALA A 164 44.53 25.41 -26.05
N VAL A 165 44.72 26.66 -25.58
CA VAL A 165 45.37 27.29 -24.39
C VAL A 165 44.83 28.72 -24.16
N GLY A 166 44.80 29.18 -22.89
CA GLY A 166 44.99 30.59 -22.41
C GLY A 166 43.78 31.54 -22.44
N THR A 167 43.47 32.40 -21.45
CA THR A 167 44.19 32.90 -20.27
C THR A 167 43.21 33.68 -19.35
N GLY A 168 43.40 33.62 -18.02
CA GLY A 168 42.90 34.56 -16.98
C GLY A 168 41.43 34.37 -16.52
N ASP A 169 41.04 34.56 -15.27
CA ASP A 169 41.68 34.66 -13.94
C ASP A 169 40.53 34.56 -12.91
N VAL A 170 40.88 34.40 -11.62
CA VAL A 170 40.05 34.57 -10.40
C VAL A 170 39.37 33.33 -9.75
N ALA A 171 40.08 32.78 -8.75
CA ALA A 171 39.70 32.45 -7.35
C ALA A 171 38.44 31.58 -7.07
N VAL A 172 38.40 30.55 -6.21
CA VAL A 172 39.02 30.26 -4.90
C VAL A 172 39.16 28.74 -4.70
N SER A 173 40.18 28.34 -3.93
CA SER A 173 40.62 26.98 -3.60
C SER A 173 39.78 26.24 -2.51
N PRO A 174 40.04 24.93 -2.30
CA PRO A 174 39.11 23.93 -1.78
C PRO A 174 39.45 23.39 -0.38
N GLY A 175 38.69 22.41 0.10
CA GLY A 175 39.05 21.62 1.28
C GLY A 175 38.29 20.30 1.39
N ASN A 176 38.68 19.30 0.59
CA ASN A 176 38.40 17.89 0.85
C ASN A 176 39.74 17.20 1.14
N VAL A 177 39.82 16.41 2.21
CA VAL A 177 40.89 15.43 2.42
C VAL A 177 40.23 14.07 2.62
N VAL A 178 40.61 13.15 1.74
CA VAL A 178 40.28 11.73 1.72
C VAL A 178 41.38 10.98 2.45
N HIS A 179 41.04 9.94 3.21
CA HIS A 179 41.92 8.77 3.35
C HIS A 179 41.09 7.49 3.35
N ASP A 180 41.27 6.70 2.30
CA ASP A 180 41.05 5.26 2.25
C ASP A 180 42.11 4.54 3.09
N VAL A 181 41.72 3.59 3.93
CA VAL A 181 42.48 2.36 4.20
C VAL A 181 41.50 1.20 4.44
N ALA A 182 41.78 0.08 3.78
CA ALA A 182 40.95 -1.11 3.70
C ALA A 182 41.24 -2.15 4.80
N VAL A 183 40.22 -2.99 5.03
CA VAL A 183 40.18 -4.39 5.54
C VAL A 183 40.82 -4.73 6.90
N ASP A 184 40.00 -5.21 7.85
CA ASP A 184 40.15 -6.55 8.44
C ASP A 184 38.88 -6.93 9.23
N ALA A 185 38.14 -7.93 8.74
CA ALA A 185 36.99 -8.51 9.41
C ALA A 185 37.42 -9.79 10.13
N LYS A 186 37.76 -9.67 11.42
CA LYS A 186 37.89 -10.81 12.33
C LYS A 186 37.24 -10.53 13.69
N ASN A 187 36.35 -11.45 14.01
CA ASN A 187 36.12 -12.06 15.32
C ASN A 187 35.15 -11.46 16.34
N ALA A 188 34.38 -12.43 16.87
CA ALA A 188 33.93 -12.60 18.25
C ALA A 188 32.68 -11.85 18.71
N CYS A 189 31.55 -12.55 18.52
CA CYS A 189 30.36 -12.46 19.35
C CYS A 189 30.70 -12.76 20.81
N ASN A 190 30.56 -11.77 21.69
CA ASN A 190 30.56 -11.95 23.14
C ASN A 190 29.31 -11.28 23.72
N SER A 191 28.33 -12.08 24.17
CA SER A 191 27.42 -11.63 25.23
C SER A 191 27.03 -12.80 26.12
N GLY A 192 27.73 -12.86 27.25
CA GLY A 192 27.21 -13.15 28.58
C GLY A 192 26.27 -14.34 28.77
N GLN A 193 26.85 -15.49 29.12
CA GLN A 193 26.16 -16.55 29.85
C GLN A 193 25.74 -16.06 31.24
N SER A 194 24.46 -16.20 31.59
CA SER A 194 23.99 -16.23 32.97
C SER A 194 23.39 -17.59 33.29
N LYS A 195 24.01 -18.22 34.30
CA LYS A 195 23.65 -19.49 34.94
C LYS A 195 22.23 -19.42 35.53
N VAL A 196 21.35 -20.39 35.23
CA VAL A 196 20.43 -20.96 36.23
C VAL A 196 20.21 -22.47 36.01
N LYS A 197 20.51 -23.17 37.11
CA LYS A 197 20.26 -24.54 37.59
C LYS A 197 19.40 -25.52 36.76
N LYS A 198 20.00 -26.70 36.56
CA LYS A 198 19.39 -28.02 36.35
C LYS A 198 18.39 -28.37 37.46
N SER A 199 17.27 -28.99 37.07
CA SER A 199 16.70 -30.13 37.77
C SER A 199 16.27 -31.18 36.74
N ARG A 200 16.77 -32.40 36.97
CA ARG A 200 16.61 -33.62 36.20
C ARG A 200 15.52 -34.45 36.88
N ALA A 201 14.52 -34.92 36.14
CA ALA A 201 13.71 -36.07 36.55
C ALA A 201 13.06 -36.77 35.35
N LYS A 202 13.60 -37.98 35.06
CA LYS A 202 12.97 -39.24 34.58
C LYS A 202 12.06 -39.15 33.33
N GLU A 203 12.53 -39.55 32.14
CA GLU A 203 12.72 -40.94 31.67
C GLU A 203 11.43 -41.79 31.70
N ASN A 204 10.87 -42.03 30.52
CA ASN A 204 10.27 -43.32 30.14
C ASN A 204 10.22 -43.47 28.60
N LYS A 205 11.09 -44.38 28.12
CA LYS A 205 10.97 -45.34 26.99
C LYS A 205 10.57 -44.87 25.57
N GLU A 206 11.61 -44.81 24.73
CA GLU A 206 11.77 -45.31 23.34
C GLU A 206 11.05 -46.66 23.06
N LEU A 207 10.53 -47.09 21.88
CA LEU A 207 10.63 -46.87 20.39
C LEU A 207 9.40 -47.58 19.70
N PRO A 208 9.16 -47.65 18.34
CA PRO A 208 9.93 -47.23 17.15
C PRO A 208 9.14 -46.38 16.10
N PRO A 209 9.74 -45.97 14.95
CA PRO A 209 8.99 -45.31 13.87
C PRO A 209 8.31 -46.33 12.94
N SER A 210 7.12 -46.02 12.44
CA SER A 210 6.52 -46.74 11.31
C SER A 210 5.80 -45.79 10.37
N ALA A 211 6.01 -46.06 9.08
CA ALA A 211 5.54 -45.35 7.91
C ALA A 211 3.99 -45.43 7.75
N PRO A 212 3.39 -44.68 6.80
CA PRO A 212 2.02 -44.17 6.88
C PRO A 212 0.95 -45.18 6.44
N PRO A 213 -0.30 -45.11 6.96
CA PRO A 213 -1.41 -45.81 6.33
C PRO A 213 -2.06 -44.97 5.23
N GLU A 214 -2.22 -45.62 4.08
CA GLU A 214 -3.05 -45.23 2.94
C GLU A 214 -4.53 -44.99 3.30
N GLY A 215 -5.18 -44.22 2.43
CA GLY A 215 -6.47 -43.60 2.63
C GLY A 215 -7.64 -44.51 2.98
N LYS A 216 -8.53 -43.93 3.78
CA LYS A 216 -9.97 -44.18 3.73
C LYS A 216 -10.68 -42.84 3.80
N GLU A 217 -11.47 -42.54 2.78
CA GLU A 217 -12.52 -41.55 2.84
C GLU A 217 -13.52 -42.01 3.91
N GLU A 218 -13.55 -41.33 5.06
CA GLU A 218 -14.58 -41.56 6.07
C GLU A 218 -15.29 -40.23 6.31
N GLU A 219 -16.36 -40.02 5.55
CA GLU A 219 -17.44 -39.12 5.93
C GLU A 219 -18.02 -39.64 7.25
N ARG A 220 -17.64 -39.03 8.37
CA ARG A 220 -18.36 -39.19 9.64
C ARG A 220 -18.71 -37.84 10.22
N LYS A 221 -20.02 -37.65 10.40
CA LYS A 221 -20.61 -36.65 11.28
C LYS A 221 -20.05 -36.88 12.68
N GLU A 222 -19.25 -35.97 13.19
CA GLU A 222 -18.85 -35.96 14.60
C GLU A 222 -19.32 -34.65 15.24
N ASP A 223 -20.25 -34.84 16.16
CA ASP A 223 -20.85 -33.84 17.03
C ASP A 223 -19.79 -33.10 17.86
N SER A 224 -19.76 -31.78 17.71
CA SER A 224 -19.66 -30.75 18.77
C SER A 224 -18.77 -30.97 20.01
N VAL A 225 -17.64 -31.69 19.91
CA VAL A 225 -16.61 -31.73 20.97
C VAL A 225 -15.38 -30.93 20.53
N SER A 226 -14.95 -29.98 21.38
CA SER A 226 -13.70 -29.23 21.20
C SER A 226 -12.52 -30.21 21.28
N LEU A 227 -11.87 -30.46 20.15
CA LEU A 227 -10.73 -31.37 20.08
C LEU A 227 -9.54 -30.78 20.86
N PRO A 228 -8.73 -31.61 21.55
CA PRO A 228 -7.54 -31.14 22.22
C PRO A 228 -6.57 -30.51 21.21
N ILE A 229 -6.21 -29.25 21.45
CA ILE A 229 -5.31 -28.48 20.60
C ILE A 229 -3.87 -29.01 20.82
N PRO A 230 -3.14 -29.40 19.77
CA PRO A 230 -1.77 -29.86 19.91
C PRO A 230 -0.86 -28.78 20.52
N GLY A 231 -0.01 -29.15 21.48
CA GLY A 231 0.86 -28.20 22.18
C GLY A 231 1.79 -27.40 21.26
N TYR A 232 2.16 -27.96 20.11
CA TYR A 232 3.00 -27.27 19.12
C TYR A 232 2.31 -26.06 18.46
N ALA A 233 0.98 -26.03 18.42
CA ALA A 233 0.22 -24.94 17.81
C ALA A 233 0.40 -23.60 18.55
N PHE A 234 0.83 -23.64 19.82
CA PHE A 234 1.10 -22.46 20.64
C PHE A 234 2.52 -21.89 20.44
N ASN A 235 3.36 -22.52 19.61
CA ASN A 235 4.68 -21.99 19.31
C ASN A 235 4.58 -20.74 18.40
N THR A 236 4.80 -19.56 18.98
CA THR A 236 4.66 -18.26 18.30
C THR A 236 5.70 -18.02 17.19
N MET A 237 6.79 -18.78 17.15
CA MET A 237 7.77 -18.68 16.06
C MET A 237 7.26 -19.30 14.76
N THR A 238 6.50 -20.40 14.87
CA THR A 238 6.07 -21.21 13.70
C THR A 238 4.58 -21.12 13.43
N HIS A 239 3.77 -20.80 14.44
CA HIS A 239 2.31 -20.75 14.36
C HIS A 239 1.79 -19.41 14.84
N ASN A 240 0.60 -19.07 14.37
CA ASN A 240 -0.21 -17.97 14.88
C ASN A 240 -1.62 -18.50 15.16
N TYR A 241 -1.70 -19.46 16.07
CA TYR A 241 -2.97 -20.04 16.49
C TYR A 241 -3.96 -18.98 17.03
N PRO A 242 -3.57 -18.08 17.97
CA PRO A 242 -4.48 -17.06 18.49
C PRO A 242 -5.02 -16.11 17.41
N GLY A 243 -4.16 -15.69 16.47
CA GLY A 243 -4.56 -14.82 15.37
C GLY A 243 -5.48 -15.51 14.37
N LEU A 244 -5.34 -16.82 14.17
CA LEU A 244 -6.24 -17.58 13.32
C LEU A 244 -7.62 -17.67 13.97
N THR A 245 -7.69 -18.04 15.25
CA THR A 245 -8.95 -18.15 15.98
C THR A 245 -9.69 -16.82 16.08
N ASP A 246 -8.98 -15.72 16.36
CA ASP A 246 -9.56 -14.37 16.39
C ASP A 246 -10.12 -13.97 15.02
N THR A 247 -9.39 -14.30 13.94
CA THR A 247 -9.85 -14.00 12.59
C THR A 247 -11.11 -14.79 12.22
N LEU A 248 -11.19 -16.07 12.58
CA LEU A 248 -12.39 -16.88 12.33
C LEU A 248 -13.61 -16.31 13.07
N GLN A 249 -13.43 -15.92 14.33
CA GLN A 249 -14.48 -15.29 15.14
C GLN A 249 -14.93 -13.97 14.50
N ARG A 250 -14.00 -13.10 14.07
CA ARG A 250 -14.32 -11.82 13.42
C ARG A 250 -15.03 -12.00 12.08
N LEU A 251 -14.75 -13.08 11.37
CA LEU A 251 -15.46 -13.43 10.14
C LEU A 251 -16.88 -13.95 10.42
N GLY A 252 -17.20 -14.30 11.67
CA GLY A 252 -18.48 -14.89 12.09
C GLY A 252 -18.52 -16.40 11.93
N ILE A 253 -17.36 -17.05 11.79
CA ILE A 253 -17.24 -18.51 11.69
C ILE A 253 -17.18 -19.06 13.13
N ASN A 254 -18.36 -19.32 13.69
CA ASN A 254 -18.52 -19.74 15.08
C ASN A 254 -18.97 -21.20 15.24
N GLU A 255 -19.33 -21.87 14.13
CA GLU A 255 -19.72 -23.28 14.17
C GLU A 255 -18.50 -24.13 14.56
N VAL A 256 -18.61 -24.87 15.68
CA VAL A 256 -17.50 -25.66 16.24
C VAL A 256 -16.92 -26.64 15.22
N GLY A 257 -17.77 -27.27 14.42
CA GLY A 257 -17.36 -28.17 13.34
C GLY A 257 -16.53 -27.46 12.27
N GLU A 258 -16.95 -26.26 11.85
CA GLU A 258 -16.23 -25.48 10.84
C GLU A 258 -14.89 -24.98 11.37
N VAL A 259 -14.87 -24.46 12.60
CA VAL A 259 -13.64 -23.99 13.26
C VAL A 259 -12.63 -25.12 13.40
N ASN A 260 -13.06 -26.28 13.93
CA ASN A 260 -12.18 -27.45 14.09
C ASN A 260 -11.64 -27.95 12.75
N ALA A 261 -12.47 -27.97 11.70
CA ALA A 261 -12.05 -28.35 10.36
C ALA A 261 -10.99 -27.39 9.81
N ILE A 262 -11.21 -26.07 9.94
CA ILE A 262 -10.26 -25.05 9.47
C ILE A 262 -8.94 -25.12 10.25
N LEU A 263 -9.00 -25.29 11.57
CA LEU A 263 -7.82 -25.45 12.41
C LEU A 263 -7.00 -26.66 11.95
N ARG A 264 -7.63 -27.83 11.75
CA ARG A 264 -6.93 -29.01 11.23
C ARG A 264 -6.37 -28.83 9.83
N LEU A 265 -7.14 -28.21 8.93
CA LEU A 265 -6.72 -28.00 7.54
C LEU A 265 -5.56 -27.02 7.40
N SER A 266 -5.43 -26.08 8.34
CA SER A 266 -4.41 -25.05 8.37
C SER A 266 -3.17 -25.38 9.20
N ASP A 267 -3.07 -26.60 9.74
CA ASP A 267 -2.08 -26.96 10.75
C ASP A 267 -2.10 -25.96 11.92
N TYR A 268 -3.29 -25.73 12.47
CA TYR A 268 -3.58 -24.87 13.62
C TYR A 268 -2.98 -23.45 13.49
N GLY A 269 -2.96 -22.91 12.27
CA GLY A 269 -2.44 -21.57 12.01
C GLY A 269 -0.93 -21.50 11.83
N ARG A 270 -0.28 -22.56 11.37
CA ARG A 270 1.13 -22.52 10.94
C ARG A 270 1.36 -21.36 9.97
N LYS A 271 2.39 -20.54 10.22
CA LYS A 271 2.75 -19.37 9.39
C LYS A 271 3.19 -19.82 7.99
N GLY A 272 2.86 -19.02 6.98
CA GLY A 272 3.21 -19.30 5.58
C GLY A 272 2.33 -20.34 4.88
N THR A 273 1.35 -20.94 5.57
CA THR A 273 0.37 -21.84 4.93
C THR A 273 -0.67 -21.09 4.10
N THR A 274 -1.40 -21.83 3.26
CA THR A 274 -2.42 -21.30 2.35
C THR A 274 -3.61 -20.68 3.08
N VAL A 275 -3.87 -21.01 4.34
CA VAL A 275 -4.98 -20.40 5.12
C VAL A 275 -4.85 -18.89 5.19
N TRP A 276 -3.64 -18.38 5.43
CA TRP A 276 -3.40 -16.95 5.59
C TRP A 276 -3.59 -16.20 4.29
N ARG A 277 -3.17 -16.83 3.18
CA ARG A 277 -3.36 -16.30 1.83
C ARG A 277 -4.85 -16.26 1.46
N LEU A 278 -5.59 -17.32 1.77
CA LEU A 278 -7.03 -17.38 1.54
C LEU A 278 -7.76 -16.34 2.39
N ILE A 279 -7.40 -16.20 3.66
CA ILE A 279 -7.97 -15.19 4.55
C ILE A 279 -7.74 -13.76 4.04
N ALA A 280 -6.52 -13.45 3.61
CA ALA A 280 -6.18 -12.10 3.15
C ALA A 280 -6.78 -11.76 1.78
N ASN A 281 -6.87 -12.74 0.87
CA ASN A 281 -7.23 -12.48 -0.54
C ASN A 281 -8.71 -12.74 -0.86
N THR A 282 -9.53 -13.11 0.13
CA THR A 282 -10.95 -13.38 -0.07
C THR A 282 -11.79 -12.16 0.27
N CYS A 283 -12.69 -11.76 -0.63
CA CYS A 283 -13.72 -10.76 -0.36
C CYS A 283 -14.83 -11.36 0.50
N TRP A 284 -14.68 -11.27 1.82
CA TRP A 284 -15.59 -11.90 2.78
C TRP A 284 -17.01 -11.33 2.82
N SER A 285 -17.23 -10.11 2.31
CA SER A 285 -18.55 -9.45 2.28
C SER A 285 -19.54 -10.15 1.35
N ASP A 286 -19.05 -10.79 0.29
CA ASP A 286 -19.87 -11.42 -0.76
C ASP A 286 -20.17 -12.90 -0.45
N ILE A 287 -19.64 -13.43 0.66
CA ILE A 287 -19.72 -14.84 1.00
C ILE A 287 -20.66 -15.02 2.19
N GLY A 288 -21.79 -15.68 1.95
CA GLY A 288 -22.73 -16.05 2.99
C GLY A 288 -22.16 -17.12 3.94
N ALA A 289 -21.81 -18.30 3.40
CA ALA A 289 -21.30 -19.43 4.18
C ALA A 289 -19.76 -19.44 4.27
N LYS A 290 -19.20 -18.54 5.07
CA LYS A 290 -17.75 -18.27 5.13
C LYS A 290 -16.92 -19.47 5.61
N GLY A 291 -17.40 -20.22 6.60
CA GLY A 291 -16.71 -21.40 7.12
C GLY A 291 -16.61 -22.50 6.06
N ARG A 292 -17.74 -22.92 5.50
CA ARG A 292 -17.80 -23.87 4.36
C ARG A 292 -16.93 -23.44 3.18
N TYR A 293 -16.96 -22.16 2.81
CA TYR A 293 -16.12 -21.63 1.74
C TYR A 293 -14.63 -21.84 2.02
N LEU A 294 -14.17 -21.47 3.22
CA LEU A 294 -12.77 -21.57 3.60
C LEU A 294 -12.31 -23.04 3.66
N ILE A 295 -13.15 -23.93 4.19
CA ILE A 295 -12.90 -25.38 4.20
C ILE A 295 -12.73 -25.92 2.78
N ALA A 296 -13.64 -25.58 1.87
CA ALA A 296 -13.57 -26.01 0.48
C ALA A 296 -12.31 -25.47 -0.22
N ALA A 297 -11.96 -24.21 0.00
CA ALA A 297 -10.77 -23.59 -0.58
C ALA A 297 -9.46 -24.23 -0.06
N LEU A 298 -9.39 -24.53 1.24
CA LEU A 298 -8.25 -25.21 1.86
C LEU A 298 -8.09 -26.65 1.33
N ASN A 299 -9.20 -27.39 1.22
CA ASN A 299 -9.18 -28.74 0.64
C ASN A 299 -8.74 -28.72 -0.83
N ARG A 300 -9.19 -27.75 -1.62
CA ARG A 300 -8.74 -27.58 -3.00
C ARG A 300 -7.25 -27.26 -3.08
N ALA A 301 -6.73 -26.48 -2.14
CA ALA A 301 -5.31 -26.14 -2.07
C ALA A 301 -4.43 -27.33 -1.66
N LYS A 302 -4.92 -28.26 -0.84
CA LYS A 302 -4.20 -29.49 -0.47
C LYS A 302 -4.11 -30.54 -1.58
N ARG A 303 -5.00 -30.50 -2.57
CA ARG A 303 -5.03 -31.43 -3.71
C ARG A 303 -4.11 -31.01 -4.87
N LYS A 304 -3.45 -29.85 -4.77
CA LYS A 304 -2.46 -29.34 -5.72
C LYS A 304 -1.07 -29.49 -5.13
#